data_AF-A0A3R7LYD7-F1
#
_entry.id   AF-A0A3R7LYD7-F1
#
_cell.length_a   1.000
_cell.length_b   1.000
_cell.length_c   1.000
_cell.angle_alpha   90.00
_cell.angle_beta   90.00
_cell.angle_gamma   90.00
#
_symmetry.space_group_name_H-M   'P 1'
#
loop_
_entity.id
_entity.type
_entity.pdbx_description
1 polymer ?
#
loop_
_entity_poly.entity_id
_entity_poly.type
_entity_poly.pdbx_seq_one_letter_code
_entity_poly.pdbx_strand_id
1 'polypeptide(L)'
;MAAVMSGGGATSYLSQMVRKMGVKVTLLMVLLSVGGARAEAPTVMGVQLFVNNTPTEVLDVTEKEAIVVSFQLDALPEDASVEVVVQENSADSFGHVKIWPNRFALKEMAGDLTETFNLTGTFLGFSKLQFLLVAPDGKLRALSNETDIMVQRADKLHDQIFTVTMIILVGIAYINMGCAIDLEIIKRTLKRPVAPVIGLASQYLFMPLTSYTLGYFLFHDSPALWLGLFIIGCSPGGGGSNIWTHVLGGSLDLSVTMTFVSTVVAFGALPMWVYILASTIFQDGNFDYIPYSKMAVMVVGLVLPCAIGVALKKFLPKVAGVLKKLLTPVAVVFIIFASTFGVYVNFYIFYYFTWKVAIVGMALPWLGFLFGAVMAVLCKRQFEEVIAVSIETGIQNTGLAIGVVKFALQKFSPLGDITVVVPVAVATLTPIPLLLALLCKRLYERRRKSKLEGIDGPCENPEDPTASPSSSNLKMTPANSQTPLSRDLKK
;
A
#
# COMPACT_ATOMS: atom_id res chain seq x y z
N MET A 1 56.68 -21.35 -3.30
CA MET A 1 56.30 -21.91 -1.99
C MET A 1 55.81 -20.76 -1.14
N ALA A 2 54.52 -20.42 -1.13
CA ALA A 2 53.36 -21.19 -0.64
C ALA A 2 53.09 -20.96 0.86
N ALA A 3 51.81 -20.75 1.17
CA ALA A 3 51.16 -20.53 2.47
C ALA A 3 51.38 -19.11 3.04
N VAL A 4 50.37 -18.26 3.25
CA VAL A 4 49.12 -18.52 3.98
C VAL A 4 48.03 -17.55 3.50
N MET A 5 47.02 -18.01 2.76
CA MET A 5 45.68 -17.39 2.65
C MET A 5 44.73 -18.35 1.92
N SER A 6 43.94 -19.15 2.65
CA SER A 6 42.70 -19.79 2.15
C SER A 6 42.10 -20.75 3.19
N GLY A 7 40.83 -20.53 3.54
CA GLY A 7 39.96 -21.49 4.25
C GLY A 7 38.79 -20.73 4.88
N GLY A 8 37.55 -20.75 4.38
CA GLY A 8 36.83 -21.82 3.67
C GLY A 8 35.64 -22.38 4.48
N GLY A 9 35.29 -21.78 5.62
CA GLY A 9 34.27 -22.34 6.54
C GLY A 9 32.84 -21.80 6.39
N ALA A 10 32.65 -20.50 6.17
CA ALA A 10 31.32 -19.87 6.31
C ALA A 10 30.41 -20.01 5.08
N THR A 11 30.99 -20.09 3.87
CA THR A 11 30.24 -20.23 2.62
C THR A 11 29.68 -21.64 2.39
N SER A 12 30.33 -22.66 2.97
CA SER A 12 29.88 -24.07 2.89
C SER A 12 28.59 -24.32 3.68
N TYR A 13 28.45 -23.71 4.87
CA TYR A 13 27.26 -23.87 5.72
C TYR A 13 26.01 -23.20 5.15
N LEU A 14 26.12 -21.98 4.60
CA LEU A 14 25.00 -21.32 3.93
C LEU A 14 24.58 -22.07 2.67
N SER A 15 25.53 -22.56 1.87
CA SER A 15 25.25 -23.33 0.66
C SER A 15 24.54 -24.66 0.98
N GLN A 16 24.96 -25.36 2.05
CA GLN A 16 24.29 -26.58 2.50
C GLN A 16 22.90 -26.33 3.08
N MET A 17 22.69 -25.22 3.78
CA MET A 17 21.39 -24.85 4.32
C MET A 17 20.40 -24.45 3.22
N VAL A 18 20.85 -23.69 2.21
CA VAL A 18 20.07 -23.35 1.02
C VAL A 18 19.74 -24.60 0.18
N ARG A 19 20.69 -25.54 0.03
CA ARG A 19 20.42 -26.84 -0.61
C ARG A 19 19.41 -27.69 0.17
N LYS A 20 19.53 -27.77 1.50
CA LYS A 20 18.59 -28.55 2.34
C LYS A 20 17.19 -27.95 2.38
N MET A 21 17.06 -26.62 2.35
CA MET A 21 15.76 -25.94 2.21
C MET A 21 15.18 -26.13 0.80
N GLY A 22 16.00 -25.97 -0.25
CA GLY A 22 15.59 -26.21 -1.64
C GLY A 22 15.08 -27.63 -1.83
N VAL A 23 15.79 -28.65 -1.34
CA VAL A 23 15.38 -30.05 -1.44
C VAL A 23 14.09 -30.33 -0.66
N LYS A 24 13.85 -29.69 0.50
CA LYS A 24 12.60 -29.84 1.25
C LYS A 24 11.40 -29.17 0.58
N VAL A 25 11.60 -28.02 -0.07
CA VAL A 25 10.54 -27.34 -0.85
C VAL A 25 10.23 -28.12 -2.13
N THR A 26 11.24 -28.66 -2.81
CA THR A 26 11.04 -29.54 -3.97
C THR A 26 10.37 -30.86 -3.59
N LEU A 27 10.70 -31.46 -2.44
CA LEU A 27 10.04 -32.70 -1.99
C LEU A 27 8.57 -32.47 -1.58
N LEU A 28 8.24 -31.31 -1.00
CA LEU A 28 6.87 -30.93 -0.68
C LEU A 28 6.04 -30.63 -1.95
N MET A 29 6.66 -30.02 -2.97
CA MET A 29 6.06 -29.81 -4.30
C MET A 29 5.85 -31.13 -5.06
N VAL A 30 6.79 -32.08 -4.98
CA VAL A 30 6.68 -33.39 -5.63
C VAL A 30 5.63 -34.27 -4.95
N LEU A 31 5.47 -34.19 -3.62
CA LEU A 31 4.43 -34.94 -2.89
C LEU A 31 3.00 -34.40 -3.14
N LEU A 32 2.84 -33.14 -3.54
CA LEU A 32 1.55 -32.57 -3.94
C LEU A 32 1.20 -32.81 -5.42
N SER A 33 2.14 -33.32 -6.23
CA SER A 33 1.96 -33.50 -7.69
C SER A 33 1.54 -34.92 -8.11
N VAL A 34 1.42 -35.90 -7.22
CA VAL A 34 1.19 -37.32 -7.59
C VAL A 34 -0.29 -37.75 -7.53
N GLY A 35 -1.22 -36.81 -7.34
CA GLY A 35 -2.66 -37.09 -7.24
C GLY A 35 -3.51 -36.47 -8.34
N GLY A 36 -3.13 -36.58 -9.61
CA GLY A 36 -3.93 -36.07 -10.73
C GLY A 36 -4.03 -37.10 -11.86
N ALA A 37 -5.22 -37.67 -12.04
CA ALA A 37 -5.52 -38.51 -13.19
C ALA A 37 -5.22 -37.74 -14.49
N ARG A 38 -4.41 -38.34 -15.39
CA ARG A 38 -4.17 -37.82 -16.74
C ARG A 38 -5.49 -37.80 -17.51
N ALA A 39 -6.14 -36.64 -17.55
CA ALA A 39 -7.06 -36.32 -18.62
C ALA A 39 -6.24 -36.11 -19.91
N GLU A 40 -6.70 -36.69 -21.01
CA GLU A 40 -6.12 -36.51 -22.33
C GLU A 40 -6.04 -35.00 -22.65
N ALA A 41 -4.85 -34.52 -23.00
CA ALA A 41 -4.66 -33.13 -23.39
C ALA A 41 -5.43 -32.86 -24.70
N PRO A 42 -6.26 -31.81 -24.78
CA PRO A 42 -6.94 -31.48 -26.02
C PRO A 42 -5.90 -31.12 -27.10
N THR A 43 -6.13 -31.60 -28.32
CA THR A 43 -5.34 -31.28 -29.50
C THR A 43 -5.42 -29.77 -29.76
N VAL A 44 -4.44 -29.01 -29.27
CA VAL A 44 -4.40 -27.54 -29.42
C VAL A 44 -4.09 -27.22 -30.88
N MET A 45 -5.01 -26.57 -31.57
CA MET A 45 -4.75 -26.01 -32.89
C MET A 45 -4.17 -24.60 -32.75
N GLY A 46 -3.32 -24.20 -33.71
CA GLY A 46 -2.79 -22.85 -33.79
C GLY A 46 -3.88 -21.88 -34.22
N VAL A 47 -4.31 -21.00 -33.30
CA VAL A 47 -5.09 -19.79 -33.65
C VAL A 47 -4.10 -18.64 -33.72
N GLN A 48 -3.98 -18.01 -34.89
CA GLN A 48 -3.21 -16.78 -35.03
C GLN A 48 -4.15 -15.58 -34.99
N LEU A 49 -3.83 -14.61 -34.14
CA LEU A 49 -4.59 -13.37 -34.00
C LEU A 49 -3.89 -12.24 -34.71
N PHE A 50 -4.67 -11.40 -35.38
CA PHE A 50 -4.19 -10.23 -36.07
C PHE A 50 -5.01 -9.00 -35.66
N VAL A 51 -4.29 -7.90 -35.39
CA VAL A 51 -4.86 -6.57 -35.22
C VAL A 51 -4.26 -5.70 -36.31
N ASN A 52 -5.09 -5.02 -37.11
CA ASN A 52 -4.64 -4.23 -38.27
C ASN A 52 -3.66 -4.99 -39.19
N ASN A 53 -3.93 -6.27 -39.46
CA ASN A 53 -3.08 -7.18 -40.24
C ASN A 53 -1.67 -7.46 -39.65
N THR A 54 -1.44 -7.16 -38.36
CA THR A 54 -0.21 -7.52 -37.66
C THR A 54 -0.46 -8.69 -36.71
N PRO A 55 0.32 -9.78 -36.77
CA PRO A 55 0.16 -10.91 -35.86
C PRO A 55 0.48 -10.46 -34.44
N THR A 56 -0.41 -10.75 -33.49
CA THR A 56 -0.31 -10.26 -32.11
C THR A 56 -0.57 -11.39 -31.12
N GLU A 57 0.33 -11.58 -30.14
CA GLU A 57 0.17 -12.57 -29.08
C GLU A 57 -0.55 -12.01 -27.83
N VAL A 58 -0.62 -10.68 -27.70
CA VAL A 58 -1.28 -9.98 -26.59
C VAL A 58 -2.19 -8.90 -27.15
N LEU A 59 -3.42 -8.83 -26.66
CA LEU A 59 -4.40 -7.84 -27.11
C LEU A 59 -4.48 -6.66 -26.13
N ASP A 60 -4.00 -5.50 -26.56
CA ASP A 60 -4.13 -4.23 -25.83
C ASP A 60 -5.39 -3.48 -26.25
N VAL A 61 -6.22 -3.12 -25.28
CA VAL A 61 -7.52 -2.48 -25.52
C VAL A 61 -7.69 -1.29 -24.58
N THR A 62 -8.13 -0.16 -25.12
CA THR A 62 -8.50 0.98 -24.27
C THR A 62 -9.95 0.83 -23.77
N GLU A 63 -10.20 1.17 -22.50
CA GLU A 63 -11.53 1.23 -21.92
C GLU A 63 -12.47 2.08 -22.80
N LYS A 64 -13.64 1.52 -23.15
CA LYS A 64 -14.69 2.07 -24.02
C LYS A 64 -14.36 2.18 -25.51
N GLU A 65 -13.17 1.76 -25.92
CA GLU A 65 -12.82 1.63 -27.32
C GLU A 65 -13.03 0.18 -27.79
N ALA A 66 -13.37 0.04 -29.08
CA ALA A 66 -13.49 -1.25 -29.74
C ALA A 66 -12.35 -1.41 -30.73
N ILE A 67 -11.65 -2.53 -30.64
CA ILE A 67 -10.67 -2.95 -31.64
C ILE A 67 -11.27 -4.07 -32.50
N VAL A 68 -10.94 -4.08 -33.78
CA VAL A 68 -11.30 -5.17 -34.69
C VAL A 68 -10.17 -6.18 -34.66
N VAL A 69 -10.47 -7.40 -34.22
CA VAL A 69 -9.51 -8.51 -34.17
C VAL A 69 -9.92 -9.52 -35.22
N SER A 70 -8.98 -9.92 -36.07
CA SER A 70 -9.15 -11.02 -37.01
C SER A 70 -8.40 -12.24 -36.50
N PHE A 71 -8.99 -13.43 -36.63
CA PHE A 71 -8.34 -14.68 -36.27
C PHE A 71 -8.25 -15.61 -37.49
N GLN A 72 -7.16 -16.37 -37.57
CA GLN A 72 -6.91 -17.37 -38.61
C GLN A 72 -6.74 -18.75 -37.98
N LEU A 73 -7.35 -19.76 -38.60
CA LEU A 73 -7.31 -21.17 -38.20
C LEU A 73 -6.52 -22.00 -39.22
N ASP A 74 -5.49 -22.70 -38.77
CA ASP A 74 -4.54 -23.40 -39.65
C ASP A 74 -5.02 -24.79 -40.16
N ALA A 75 -6.11 -25.35 -39.62
CA ALA A 75 -6.84 -26.50 -40.16
C ALA A 75 -8.11 -26.73 -39.32
N LEU A 76 -9.16 -27.33 -39.88
CA LEU A 76 -10.36 -27.74 -39.15
C LEU A 76 -10.41 -29.28 -39.02
N PRO A 77 -10.69 -29.84 -37.83
CA PRO A 77 -10.84 -31.29 -37.69
C PRO A 77 -12.10 -31.77 -38.42
N GLU A 78 -11.98 -32.88 -39.16
CA GLU A 78 -13.02 -33.43 -40.06
C GLU A 78 -14.34 -33.81 -39.35
N ASP A 79 -14.37 -33.88 -38.02
CA ASP A 79 -15.52 -34.28 -37.19
C ASP A 79 -16.21 -33.13 -36.42
N ALA A 80 -15.97 -31.86 -36.79
CA ALA A 80 -16.52 -30.71 -36.05
C ALA A 80 -17.93 -30.31 -36.53
N SER A 81 -18.92 -30.36 -35.63
CA SER A 81 -20.10 -29.52 -35.77
C SER A 81 -19.73 -28.04 -35.61
N VAL A 82 -20.39 -27.21 -36.40
CA VAL A 82 -19.83 -26.06 -37.11
C VAL A 82 -19.96 -24.75 -36.32
N GLU A 83 -19.33 -24.62 -35.15
CA GLU A 83 -19.32 -23.33 -34.44
C GLU A 83 -18.09 -23.11 -33.54
N VAL A 84 -17.46 -21.95 -33.70
CA VAL A 84 -16.43 -21.42 -32.78
C VAL A 84 -17.06 -20.36 -31.90
N VAL A 85 -16.90 -20.53 -30.60
CA VAL A 85 -17.27 -19.55 -29.58
C VAL A 85 -16.01 -18.88 -29.07
N VAL A 86 -15.98 -17.56 -29.12
CA VAL A 86 -14.92 -16.76 -28.52
C VAL A 86 -15.42 -16.27 -27.17
N GLN A 87 -14.74 -16.70 -26.10
CA GLN A 87 -15.14 -16.39 -24.74
C GLN A 87 -14.03 -15.66 -23.99
N GLU A 88 -14.46 -14.71 -23.16
CA GLU A 88 -13.63 -14.08 -22.16
C GLU A 88 -13.56 -14.99 -20.91
N ASN A 89 -12.35 -15.25 -20.43
CA ASN A 89 -12.06 -15.90 -19.17
C ASN A 89 -11.23 -14.94 -18.29
N SER A 90 -11.87 -14.28 -17.32
CA SER A 90 -11.19 -13.44 -16.34
C SER A 90 -11.05 -14.16 -15.00
N ALA A 91 -9.93 -13.94 -14.32
CA ALA A 91 -9.66 -14.54 -13.00
C ALA A 91 -10.49 -13.86 -11.89
N ASP A 92 -10.93 -12.63 -12.11
CA ASP A 92 -11.82 -11.88 -11.24
C ASP A 92 -13.26 -11.85 -11.80
N SER A 93 -14.22 -11.48 -10.96
CA SER A 93 -15.65 -11.50 -11.33
C SER A 93 -16.05 -10.37 -12.29
N PHE A 94 -15.09 -9.64 -12.83
CA PHE A 94 -15.32 -8.51 -13.73
C PHE A 94 -15.18 -9.00 -15.16
N GLY A 95 -16.21 -8.79 -15.98
CA GLY A 95 -16.08 -8.92 -17.43
C GLY A 95 -15.39 -7.66 -17.94
N HIS A 96 -14.10 -7.77 -18.30
CA HIS A 96 -13.26 -6.67 -18.76
C HIS A 96 -13.45 -6.37 -20.23
N VAL A 97 -14.01 -7.31 -20.97
CA VAL A 97 -14.11 -7.23 -22.41
C VAL A 97 -15.46 -7.71 -22.90
N LYS A 98 -16.04 -7.00 -23.86
CA LYS A 98 -17.22 -7.45 -24.60
C LYS A 98 -16.82 -7.85 -26.01
N ILE A 99 -17.18 -9.08 -26.37
CA ILE A 99 -16.88 -9.67 -27.69
C ILE A 99 -18.16 -9.73 -28.51
N TRP A 100 -18.13 -9.20 -29.73
CA TRP A 100 -19.27 -9.27 -30.66
C TRP A 100 -18.84 -9.28 -32.14
N PRO A 101 -19.35 -10.23 -32.96
CA PRO A 101 -20.07 -11.43 -32.56
C PRO A 101 -19.14 -12.38 -31.77
N ASN A 102 -19.71 -13.20 -30.89
CA ASN A 102 -18.95 -14.17 -30.07
C ASN A 102 -19.07 -15.61 -30.59
N ARG A 103 -19.78 -15.80 -31.71
CA ARG A 103 -20.16 -17.09 -32.28
C ARG A 103 -19.96 -17.04 -33.80
N PHE A 104 -19.21 -18.00 -34.33
CA PHE A 104 -18.80 -18.05 -35.72
C PHE A 104 -19.14 -19.42 -36.31
N ALA A 105 -19.99 -19.43 -37.34
CA ALA A 105 -20.32 -20.66 -38.06
C ALA A 105 -19.23 -20.96 -39.10
N LEU A 106 -18.50 -22.06 -38.90
CA LEU A 106 -17.42 -22.53 -39.78
C LEU A 106 -17.98 -23.17 -41.06
N LYS A 107 -18.25 -22.40 -42.12
CA LYS A 107 -18.69 -23.01 -43.40
C LYS A 107 -17.60 -23.96 -43.92
N GLU A 108 -17.97 -25.19 -44.29
CA GLU A 108 -17.12 -26.17 -44.96
C GLU A 108 -16.40 -25.52 -46.16
N MET A 109 -15.15 -25.10 -45.98
CA MET A 109 -14.28 -24.67 -47.06
C MET A 109 -12.87 -25.17 -46.78
N ALA A 110 -12.24 -25.71 -47.83
CA ALA A 110 -10.92 -26.31 -47.81
C ALA A 110 -9.78 -25.27 -47.80
N GLY A 111 -9.79 -24.32 -46.86
CA GLY A 111 -8.75 -23.29 -46.73
C GLY A 111 -8.76 -22.55 -45.39
N ASP A 112 -7.72 -21.73 -45.17
CA ASP A 112 -7.55 -20.90 -43.98
C ASP A 112 -8.77 -19.99 -43.77
N LEU A 113 -9.48 -20.17 -42.66
CA LEU A 113 -10.61 -19.33 -42.31
C LEU A 113 -10.12 -18.08 -41.60
N THR A 114 -10.34 -16.91 -42.20
CA THR A 114 -10.16 -15.61 -41.56
C THR A 114 -11.50 -14.98 -41.23
N GLU A 115 -11.82 -14.86 -39.95
CA GLU A 115 -13.04 -14.19 -39.46
C GLU A 115 -12.66 -13.03 -38.54
N THR A 116 -13.60 -12.09 -38.34
CA THR A 116 -13.35 -10.88 -37.54
C THR A 116 -14.39 -10.69 -36.44
N PHE A 117 -13.95 -10.20 -35.29
CA PHE A 117 -14.82 -9.80 -34.19
C PHE A 117 -14.42 -8.44 -33.64
N ASN A 118 -15.41 -7.72 -33.09
CA ASN A 118 -15.16 -6.51 -32.33
C ASN A 118 -14.92 -6.89 -30.87
N LEU A 119 -13.82 -6.38 -30.34
CA LEU A 119 -13.42 -6.56 -28.97
C LEU A 119 -13.45 -5.19 -28.28
N THR A 120 -14.43 -4.99 -27.40
CA THR A 120 -14.66 -3.69 -26.71
C THR A 120 -14.23 -3.77 -25.27
N GLY A 121 -13.32 -2.89 -24.84
CA GLY A 121 -12.93 -2.80 -23.43
C GLY A 121 -14.05 -2.24 -22.59
N THR A 122 -14.55 -2.98 -21.60
CA THR A 122 -15.61 -2.53 -20.68
C THR A 122 -15.02 -1.93 -19.41
N PHE A 123 -14.01 -2.57 -18.83
CA PHE A 123 -13.39 -2.16 -17.57
C PHE A 123 -11.92 -2.57 -17.52
N LEU A 124 -11.07 -1.76 -16.91
CA LEU A 124 -9.62 -2.03 -16.81
C LEU A 124 -9.36 -3.36 -16.11
N GLY A 125 -8.35 -4.11 -16.55
CA GLY A 125 -7.98 -5.38 -15.94
C GLY A 125 -7.29 -6.35 -16.90
N PHE A 126 -7.02 -7.56 -16.39
CA PHE A 126 -6.42 -8.64 -17.14
C PHE A 126 -7.49 -9.68 -17.43
N SER A 127 -7.59 -10.08 -18.69
CA SER A 127 -8.53 -11.11 -19.10
C SER A 127 -7.89 -12.01 -20.12
N LYS A 128 -8.46 -13.19 -20.31
CA LYS A 128 -7.95 -14.16 -21.27
C LYS A 128 -8.99 -14.47 -22.33
N LEU A 129 -8.56 -14.49 -23.58
CA LEU A 129 -9.37 -14.91 -24.71
C LEU A 129 -9.22 -16.41 -24.91
N GLN A 130 -10.33 -17.13 -24.96
CA GLN A 130 -10.32 -18.55 -25.28
C GLN A 130 -11.21 -18.84 -26.47
N PHE A 131 -10.67 -19.58 -27.44
CA PHE A 131 -11.43 -20.12 -28.56
C PHE A 131 -11.93 -21.51 -28.18
N LEU A 132 -13.24 -21.70 -28.25
CA LEU A 132 -13.92 -22.93 -27.90
C LEU A 132 -14.66 -23.46 -29.13
N LEU A 133 -14.57 -24.76 -29.38
CA LEU A 133 -15.32 -25.44 -30.44
C LEU A 133 -16.54 -26.14 -29.83
N VAL A 134 -17.70 -25.99 -30.48
CA VAL A 134 -18.94 -26.68 -30.09
C VAL A 134 -18.93 -28.08 -30.70
N ALA A 135 -18.68 -29.10 -29.87
CA ALA A 135 -18.72 -30.48 -30.32
C ALA A 135 -20.16 -30.94 -30.62
N PRO A 136 -20.36 -32.03 -31.41
CA PRO A 136 -21.70 -32.51 -31.81
C PRO A 136 -22.60 -32.89 -30.63
N ASP A 137 -22.02 -33.17 -29.46
CA ASP A 137 -22.70 -33.44 -28.21
C ASP A 137 -23.11 -32.17 -27.44
N GLY A 138 -22.90 -30.98 -28.03
CA GLY A 138 -23.18 -29.67 -27.44
C GLY A 138 -22.15 -29.20 -26.41
N LYS A 139 -21.05 -29.95 -26.19
CA LYS A 139 -20.01 -29.57 -25.24
C LYS A 139 -18.98 -28.64 -25.89
N LEU A 140 -18.48 -27.68 -25.10
CA LEU A 140 -17.41 -26.78 -25.50
C LEU A 140 -16.05 -27.46 -25.26
N ARG A 141 -15.20 -27.47 -26.28
CA ARG A 141 -13.82 -27.98 -26.20
C ARG A 141 -12.83 -26.85 -26.53
N ALA A 142 -11.76 -26.72 -25.76
CA ALA A 142 -10.73 -25.73 -26.03
C ALA A 142 -10.05 -25.99 -27.37
N LEU A 143 -10.05 -24.97 -28.23
CA LEU A 143 -9.46 -25.01 -29.57
C LEU A 143 -8.02 -24.48 -29.57
N SER A 144 -7.76 -23.46 -28.74
CA SER A 144 -6.48 -22.76 -28.64
C SER A 144 -6.03 -22.62 -27.19
N ASN A 145 -4.75 -22.27 -27.03
CA ASN A 145 -4.28 -21.68 -25.78
C ASN A 145 -5.01 -20.36 -25.51
N GLU A 146 -5.05 -19.98 -24.24
CA GLU A 146 -5.58 -18.69 -23.81
C GLU A 146 -4.65 -17.56 -24.29
N THR A 147 -5.22 -16.50 -24.87
CA THR A 147 -4.48 -15.29 -25.26
C THR A 147 -4.71 -14.20 -24.22
N ASP A 148 -3.65 -13.56 -23.74
CA ASP A 148 -3.78 -12.49 -22.76
C ASP A 148 -4.34 -11.20 -23.38
N ILE A 149 -5.30 -10.59 -22.68
CA ILE A 149 -5.94 -9.32 -23.01
C ILE A 149 -5.68 -8.34 -21.86
N MET A 150 -5.19 -7.17 -22.21
CA MET A 150 -4.95 -6.07 -21.26
C MET A 150 -5.89 -4.92 -21.59
N VAL A 151 -6.81 -4.63 -20.67
CA VAL A 151 -7.69 -3.47 -20.80
C VAL A 151 -7.12 -2.32 -19.99
N GLN A 152 -6.65 -1.30 -20.71
CA GLN A 152 -6.00 -0.13 -20.14
C GLN A 152 -6.97 1.05 -20.09
N ARG A 153 -6.76 1.97 -19.15
CA ARG A 153 -7.53 3.21 -19.13
C ARG A 153 -7.00 4.18 -20.18
N ALA A 154 -7.90 4.90 -20.85
CA ALA A 154 -7.50 6.05 -21.65
C ALA A 154 -6.82 7.10 -20.75
N ASP A 155 -5.66 7.60 -21.20
CA ASP A 155 -4.96 8.70 -20.54
C ASP A 155 -5.80 9.97 -20.59
N LYS A 156 -6.31 10.41 -19.44
CA LYS A 156 -7.11 11.63 -19.36
C LYS A 156 -6.28 12.79 -18.78
N LEU A 157 -6.56 14.01 -19.23
CA LEU A 157 -5.92 15.24 -18.74
C LEU A 157 -5.95 15.34 -17.20
N HIS A 158 -7.03 14.90 -16.57
CA HIS A 158 -7.14 14.92 -15.11
C HIS A 158 -6.21 13.92 -14.40
N ASP A 159 -5.87 12.78 -15.02
CA ASP A 159 -4.91 11.83 -14.46
C ASP A 159 -3.50 12.46 -14.42
N GLN A 160 -3.13 13.21 -15.45
CA GLN A 160 -1.86 13.97 -15.49
C GLN A 160 -1.82 15.09 -14.45
N ILE A 161 -2.88 15.90 -14.36
CA ILE A 161 -2.99 16.97 -13.37
C ILE A 161 -2.87 16.39 -11.95
N PHE A 162 -3.57 15.28 -11.67
CA PHE A 162 -3.50 14.61 -10.39
C PHE A 162 -2.08 14.16 -10.06
N THR A 163 -1.41 13.49 -11.00
CA THR A 163 -0.06 12.96 -10.82
C THR A 163 0.96 14.05 -10.56
N VAL A 164 0.99 15.11 -11.38
CA VAL A 164 1.91 16.24 -11.20
C VAL A 164 1.67 16.94 -9.86
N THR A 165 0.40 17.19 -9.52
CA THR A 165 0.05 17.83 -8.24
C THR A 165 0.47 16.97 -7.05
N MET A 166 0.26 15.65 -7.12
CA MET A 166 0.71 14.70 -6.09
C MET A 166 2.22 14.74 -5.90
N ILE A 167 3.01 14.71 -6.98
CA ILE A 167 4.48 14.77 -6.91
C ILE A 167 4.92 16.06 -6.20
N ILE A 168 4.33 17.20 -6.56
CA ILE A 168 4.65 18.50 -5.93
C ILE A 168 4.31 18.47 -4.43
N LEU A 169 3.09 18.05 -4.07
CA LEU A 169 2.67 18.04 -2.67
C LEU A 169 3.49 17.06 -1.82
N VAL A 170 3.80 15.87 -2.33
CA VAL A 170 4.67 14.89 -1.65
C VAL A 170 6.08 15.45 -1.51
N GLY A 171 6.63 16.08 -2.55
CA GLY A 171 7.95 16.72 -2.49
C GLY A 171 8.01 17.80 -1.40
N ILE A 172 7.02 18.69 -1.34
CA ILE A 172 6.92 19.73 -0.31
C ILE A 172 6.78 19.08 1.08
N ALA A 173 5.96 18.04 1.23
CA ALA A 173 5.79 17.33 2.50
C ALA A 173 7.11 16.73 3.01
N TYR A 174 7.91 16.13 2.12
CA TYR A 174 9.21 15.56 2.47
C TYR A 174 10.25 16.63 2.82
N ILE A 175 10.25 17.77 2.12
CA ILE A 175 11.10 18.92 2.49
C ILE A 175 10.71 19.45 3.87
N ASN A 176 9.41 19.61 4.15
CA ASN A 176 8.92 20.08 5.45
C ASN A 176 9.26 19.09 6.57
N MET A 177 9.17 17.78 6.32
CA MET A 177 9.63 16.74 7.25
C MET A 177 11.13 16.86 7.52
N GLY A 178 11.95 17.01 6.48
CA GLY A 178 13.39 17.29 6.59
C GLY A 178 13.69 18.52 7.45
N CYS A 179 12.94 19.62 7.27
CA CYS A 179 13.07 20.84 8.06
C CYS A 179 12.64 20.68 9.53
N ALA A 180 11.75 19.71 9.82
CA ALA A 180 11.26 19.46 11.18
C ALA A 180 12.23 18.61 12.01
N ILE A 181 13.11 17.84 11.36
CA ILE A 181 14.02 16.89 12.00
C ILE A 181 15.09 17.60 12.82
N ASP A 182 15.25 17.20 14.09
CA ASP A 182 16.33 17.67 14.95
C ASP A 182 17.44 16.63 15.13
N LEU A 183 18.61 16.92 14.57
CA LEU A 183 19.75 16.01 14.58
C LEU A 183 20.31 15.79 15.99
N GLU A 184 20.19 16.75 16.90
CA GLU A 184 20.64 16.59 18.28
C GLU A 184 19.74 15.63 19.05
N ILE A 185 18.42 15.76 18.86
CA ILE A 185 17.42 14.86 19.44
C ILE A 185 17.64 13.44 18.90
N ILE A 186 17.81 13.27 17.59
CA ILE A 186 18.11 11.97 16.98
C ILE A 186 19.36 11.35 17.61
N LYS A 187 20.46 12.12 17.69
CA LYS A 187 21.71 11.63 18.27
C LYS A 187 21.54 11.20 19.72
N ARG A 188 20.74 11.92 20.50
CA ARG A 188 20.44 11.57 21.91
C ARG A 188 19.57 10.32 22.00
N THR A 189 18.54 10.20 21.19
CA THR A 189 17.64 9.04 21.16
C THR A 189 18.37 7.78 20.72
N LEU A 190 19.27 7.87 19.73
CA LEU A 190 20.09 6.74 19.27
C LEU A 190 21.08 6.23 20.33
N LYS A 191 21.43 7.02 21.37
CA LYS A 191 22.18 6.51 22.53
C LYS A 191 21.39 5.52 23.38
N ARG A 192 20.07 5.43 23.20
CA ARG A 192 19.18 4.45 23.83
C ARG A 192 18.63 3.52 22.75
N PRO A 193 19.44 2.58 22.24
CA PRO A 193 19.18 1.92 20.97
C PRO A 193 18.02 0.93 20.97
N VAL A 194 17.56 0.47 22.13
CA VAL A 194 16.57 -0.63 22.22
C VAL A 194 15.29 -0.31 21.45
N ALA A 195 14.64 0.83 21.71
CA ALA A 195 13.40 1.18 21.02
C ALA A 195 13.61 1.49 19.52
N PRO A 196 14.62 2.29 19.10
CA PRO A 196 14.93 2.48 17.68
C PRO A 196 15.24 1.18 16.93
N VAL A 197 15.94 0.21 17.54
CA VAL A 197 16.24 -1.08 16.92
C VAL A 197 14.97 -1.92 16.75
N ILE A 198 14.06 -1.91 17.72
CA ILE A 198 12.75 -2.57 17.58
C ILE A 198 12.00 -1.94 16.41
N GLY A 199 11.91 -0.60 16.35
CA GLY A 199 11.28 0.10 15.23
C GLY A 199 11.88 -0.26 13.87
N LEU A 200 13.21 -0.33 13.77
CA LEU A 200 13.89 -0.71 12.53
C LEU A 200 13.59 -2.16 12.12
N ALA A 201 13.66 -3.10 13.08
CA ALA A 201 13.37 -4.51 12.84
C ALA A 201 11.89 -4.73 12.49
N SER A 202 10.99 -4.01 13.16
CA SER A 202 9.58 -3.95 12.79
C SER A 202 9.39 -3.53 11.33
N GLN A 203 10.08 -2.48 10.91
CA GLN A 203 9.88 -1.88 9.60
C GLN A 203 10.45 -2.69 8.44
N TYR A 204 11.63 -3.29 8.63
CA TYR A 204 12.37 -3.95 7.53
C TYR A 204 12.52 -5.46 7.68
N LEU A 205 11.92 -6.05 8.71
CA LEU A 205 11.80 -7.49 8.85
C LEU A 205 10.35 -7.90 9.01
N PHE A 206 9.67 -7.43 10.06
CA PHE A 206 8.30 -7.87 10.36
C PHE A 206 7.29 -7.43 9.30
N MET A 207 7.31 -6.16 8.92
CA MET A 207 6.35 -5.58 7.98
C MET A 207 6.42 -6.18 6.55
N PRO A 208 7.60 -6.29 5.91
CA PRO A 208 7.73 -6.94 4.61
C PRO A 208 7.31 -8.42 4.62
N LEU A 209 7.67 -9.16 5.67
CA LEU A 209 7.30 -10.58 5.78
C LEU A 209 5.80 -10.76 6.02
N THR A 210 5.20 -9.89 6.85
CA THR A 210 3.76 -9.93 7.11
C THR A 210 2.97 -9.54 5.87
N SER A 211 3.38 -8.51 5.14
CA SER A 211 2.70 -8.12 3.89
C SER A 211 2.84 -9.20 2.81
N TYR A 212 4.02 -9.81 2.67
CA TYR A 212 4.23 -10.91 1.74
C TYR A 212 3.35 -12.13 2.07
N THR A 213 3.33 -12.55 3.34
CA THR A 213 2.55 -13.72 3.77
C THR A 213 1.04 -13.48 3.68
N LEU A 214 0.54 -12.31 4.07
CA LEU A 214 -0.87 -11.94 3.88
C LEU A 214 -1.27 -11.99 2.41
N GLY A 215 -0.41 -11.50 1.52
CA GLY A 215 -0.67 -11.52 0.09
C GLY A 215 -0.62 -12.92 -0.50
N TYR A 216 0.28 -13.79 -0.05
CA TYR A 216 0.30 -15.20 -0.45
C TYR A 216 -1.02 -15.92 -0.13
N PHE A 217 -1.62 -15.66 1.03
CA PHE A 217 -2.87 -16.32 1.42
C PHE A 217 -4.13 -15.71 0.80
N LEU A 218 -4.16 -14.40 0.57
CA LEU A 218 -5.38 -13.70 0.13
C LEU A 218 -5.38 -13.30 -1.35
N PHE A 219 -4.20 -13.05 -1.92
CA PHE A 219 -3.99 -12.50 -3.26
C PHE A 219 -3.11 -13.38 -4.15
N HIS A 220 -3.04 -14.68 -3.88
CA HIS A 220 -2.40 -15.65 -4.77
C HIS A 220 -2.89 -15.49 -6.22
N ASP A 221 -4.21 -15.32 -6.40
CA ASP A 221 -4.84 -15.21 -7.73
C ASP A 221 -4.79 -13.78 -8.30
N SER A 222 -4.23 -12.81 -7.56
CA SER A 222 -4.12 -11.41 -8.00
C SER A 222 -2.74 -10.82 -7.65
N PRO A 223 -1.71 -11.13 -8.46
CA PRO A 223 -0.34 -10.68 -8.25
C PRO A 223 -0.21 -9.14 -8.14
N ALA A 224 -1.06 -8.39 -8.85
CA ALA A 224 -1.09 -6.93 -8.79
C ALA A 224 -1.43 -6.40 -7.38
N LEU A 225 -2.50 -6.94 -6.77
CA LEU A 225 -2.90 -6.58 -5.41
C LEU A 225 -1.85 -7.04 -4.38
N TRP A 226 -1.28 -8.23 -4.58
CA TRP A 226 -0.20 -8.74 -3.74
C TRP A 226 1.03 -7.85 -3.81
N LEU A 227 1.47 -7.43 -5.00
CA LEU A 227 2.58 -6.49 -5.17
C LEU A 227 2.31 -5.17 -4.45
N GLY A 228 1.08 -4.65 -4.55
CA GLY A 228 0.66 -3.43 -3.85
C GLY A 228 0.78 -3.55 -2.34
N LEU A 229 0.31 -4.68 -1.79
CA LEU A 229 0.45 -5.02 -0.38
C LEU A 229 1.92 -5.13 0.04
N PHE A 230 2.73 -5.79 -0.77
CA PHE A 230 4.13 -6.01 -0.46
C PHE A 230 4.92 -4.70 -0.43
N ILE A 231 4.71 -3.81 -1.41
CA ILE A 231 5.37 -2.50 -1.49
C ILE A 231 4.99 -1.61 -0.31
N ILE A 232 3.72 -1.60 0.14
CA ILE A 232 3.35 -0.83 1.34
C ILE A 232 3.99 -1.40 2.60
N GLY A 233 4.13 -2.72 2.72
CA GLY A 233 4.87 -3.32 3.84
C GLY A 233 6.39 -3.06 3.81
N CYS A 234 6.97 -2.83 2.64
CA CYS A 234 8.38 -2.46 2.48
C CYS A 234 8.65 -0.95 2.69
N SER A 235 7.59 -0.15 2.83
CA SER A 235 7.71 1.29 3.01
C SER A 235 8.25 1.63 4.40
N PRO A 236 8.90 2.79 4.58
CA PRO A 236 9.25 3.30 5.92
C PRO A 236 8.00 3.74 6.69
N GLY A 237 8.20 4.10 7.97
CA GLY A 237 7.16 4.68 8.80
C GLY A 237 6.56 5.94 8.16
N GLY A 238 5.25 6.13 8.30
CA GLY A 238 4.53 7.26 7.72
C GLY A 238 4.58 8.50 8.62
N GLY A 239 4.70 9.70 8.04
CA GLY A 239 4.75 10.95 8.82
C GLY A 239 3.53 11.22 9.72
N GLY A 240 2.39 10.55 9.45
CA GLY A 240 1.22 10.56 10.32
C GLY A 240 1.45 9.90 11.69
N SER A 241 2.45 9.01 11.82
CA SER A 241 2.82 8.37 13.10
C SER A 241 3.16 9.41 14.16
N ASN A 242 3.88 10.47 13.80
CA ASN A 242 4.27 11.53 14.73
C ASN A 242 3.06 12.22 15.36
N ILE A 243 2.02 12.51 14.58
CA ILE A 243 0.79 13.15 15.06
C ILE A 243 0.05 12.21 16.03
N TRP A 244 -0.14 10.95 15.63
CA TRP A 244 -0.83 9.97 16.45
C TRP A 244 -0.08 9.62 17.73
N THR A 245 1.25 9.50 17.68
CA THR A 245 2.08 9.33 18.86
C THR A 245 1.90 10.48 19.83
N HIS A 246 1.93 11.73 19.34
CA HIS A 246 1.70 12.90 20.19
C HIS A 246 0.30 12.90 20.83
N VAL A 247 -0.75 12.68 20.03
CA VAL A 247 -2.16 12.67 20.48
C VAL A 247 -2.42 11.57 21.51
N LEU A 248 -1.83 10.38 21.30
CA LEU A 248 -1.98 9.25 22.21
C LEU A 248 -1.05 9.34 23.43
N GLY A 249 -0.14 10.32 23.50
CA GLY A 249 0.71 10.58 24.65
C GLY A 249 1.99 9.73 24.67
N GLY A 250 2.44 9.27 23.51
CA GLY A 250 3.72 8.60 23.35
C GLY A 250 4.90 9.56 23.19
N SER A 251 6.10 8.99 23.17
CA SER A 251 7.35 9.74 23.00
C SER A 251 7.51 10.26 21.56
N LEU A 252 7.23 11.56 21.35
CA LEU A 252 7.35 12.20 20.04
C LEU A 252 8.79 12.19 19.51
N ASP A 253 9.76 12.46 20.39
CA ASP A 253 11.19 12.46 20.02
C ASP A 253 11.64 11.09 19.51
N LEU A 254 11.12 10.01 20.11
CA LEU A 254 11.38 8.65 19.68
C LEU A 254 10.70 8.35 18.33
N SER A 255 9.43 8.72 18.17
CA SER A 255 8.68 8.56 16.90
C SER A 255 9.44 9.21 15.74
N VAL A 256 9.76 10.51 15.86
CA VAL A 256 10.46 11.27 14.82
C VAL A 256 11.82 10.66 14.51
N THR A 257 12.54 10.17 15.53
CA THR A 257 13.82 9.48 15.33
C THR A 257 13.65 8.19 14.54
N MET A 258 12.68 7.35 14.90
CA MET A 258 12.42 6.08 14.20
C MET A 258 11.96 6.31 12.77
N THR A 259 11.09 7.28 12.52
CA THR A 259 10.62 7.61 11.16
C THR A 259 11.77 8.12 10.30
N PHE A 260 12.66 8.95 10.86
CA PHE A 260 13.83 9.42 10.14
C PHE A 260 14.77 8.27 9.79
N VAL A 261 15.14 7.46 10.78
CA VAL A 261 16.07 6.34 10.59
C VAL A 261 15.49 5.33 9.61
N SER A 262 14.20 5.00 9.73
CA SER A 262 13.56 4.08 8.80
C SER A 262 13.54 4.66 7.39
N THR A 263 13.14 5.92 7.21
CA THR A 263 13.18 6.59 5.91
C THR A 263 14.56 6.52 5.27
N VAL A 264 15.64 6.73 6.03
CA VAL A 264 17.01 6.60 5.52
C VAL A 264 17.35 5.16 5.12
N VAL A 265 16.94 4.17 5.91
CA VAL A 265 17.20 2.75 5.61
C VAL A 265 16.36 2.24 4.43
N ALA A 266 15.18 2.83 4.18
CA ALA A 266 14.31 2.53 3.06
C ALA A 266 15.04 2.54 1.70
N PHE A 267 16.08 3.37 1.57
CA PHE A 267 16.83 3.56 0.33
C PHE A 267 17.49 2.28 -0.16
N GLY A 268 18.04 1.49 0.77
CA GLY A 268 18.59 0.17 0.45
C GLY A 268 17.55 -0.92 0.63
N ALA A 269 16.78 -0.85 1.71
CA ALA A 269 15.90 -1.95 2.11
C ALA A 269 14.73 -2.16 1.16
N LEU A 270 14.08 -1.10 0.66
CA LEU A 270 12.92 -1.24 -0.21
C LEU A 270 13.30 -1.85 -1.57
N PRO A 271 14.30 -1.34 -2.31
CA PRO A 271 14.74 -1.99 -3.55
C PRO A 271 15.25 -3.41 -3.32
N MET A 272 15.95 -3.66 -2.20
CA MET A 272 16.43 -5.01 -1.83
C MET A 272 15.26 -5.99 -1.65
N TRP A 273 14.24 -5.62 -0.87
CA TRP A 273 13.07 -6.49 -0.65
C TRP A 273 12.29 -6.76 -1.92
N VAL A 274 12.08 -5.72 -2.75
CA VAL A 274 11.44 -5.87 -4.06
C VAL A 274 12.26 -6.80 -4.95
N TYR A 275 13.58 -6.65 -5.00
CA TYR A 275 14.44 -7.53 -5.80
C TYR A 275 14.40 -9.00 -5.34
N ILE A 276 14.35 -9.26 -4.03
CA ILE A 276 14.38 -10.62 -3.48
C ILE A 276 13.02 -11.34 -3.65
N LEU A 277 11.91 -10.66 -3.36
CA LEU A 277 10.60 -11.32 -3.23
C LEU A 277 9.59 -10.92 -4.31
N ALA A 278 9.70 -9.77 -4.99
CA ALA A 278 8.67 -9.37 -5.94
C ALA A 278 8.60 -10.31 -7.16
N SER A 279 9.73 -10.91 -7.56
CA SER A 279 9.76 -11.93 -8.62
C SER A 279 8.91 -13.16 -8.28
N THR A 280 8.80 -13.52 -7.00
CA THR A 280 8.03 -14.69 -6.54
C THR A 280 6.52 -14.45 -6.48
N ILE A 281 6.09 -13.18 -6.54
CA ILE A 281 4.67 -12.80 -6.54
C ILE A 281 4.01 -13.16 -7.88
N PHE A 282 4.80 -13.20 -8.96
CA PHE A 282 4.35 -13.52 -10.31
C PHE A 282 4.82 -14.94 -10.67
N GLN A 283 4.00 -15.96 -10.37
CA GLN A 283 4.39 -17.37 -10.52
C GLN A 283 4.34 -17.88 -11.98
N ASP A 284 3.60 -17.19 -12.87
CA ASP A 284 3.32 -17.68 -14.23
C ASP A 284 4.31 -17.20 -15.30
N GLY A 285 5.51 -16.71 -14.91
CA GLY A 285 6.59 -16.41 -15.85
C GLY A 285 6.36 -15.23 -16.81
N ASN A 286 5.19 -14.58 -16.78
CA ASN A 286 4.79 -13.66 -17.84
C ASN A 286 5.20 -12.18 -17.67
N PHE A 287 6.10 -11.82 -16.74
CA PHE A 287 6.53 -10.41 -16.66
C PHE A 287 8.01 -10.21 -16.30
N ASP A 288 8.84 -10.08 -17.35
CA ASP A 288 10.19 -9.47 -17.34
C ASP A 288 10.15 -7.93 -17.09
N TYR A 289 9.00 -7.40 -16.66
CA TYR A 289 8.68 -5.98 -16.74
C TYR A 289 8.80 -5.19 -15.44
N ILE A 290 8.96 -5.82 -14.26
CA ILE A 290 9.14 -5.06 -13.01
C ILE A 290 10.46 -4.27 -13.14
N PRO A 291 10.42 -2.94 -13.32
CA PRO A 291 11.62 -2.21 -13.61
C PRO A 291 12.31 -1.90 -12.28
N TYR A 292 13.03 -2.89 -11.74
CA TYR A 292 13.74 -2.80 -10.45
C TYR A 292 14.63 -1.55 -10.39
N SER A 293 15.27 -1.20 -11.51
CA SER A 293 16.06 0.02 -11.67
C SER A 293 15.22 1.30 -11.52
N LYS A 294 14.02 1.37 -12.09
CA LYS A 294 13.11 2.52 -11.96
C LYS A 294 12.52 2.62 -10.54
N MET A 295 12.19 1.49 -9.91
CA MET A 295 11.78 1.44 -8.51
C MET A 295 12.89 2.03 -7.60
N ALA A 296 14.14 1.61 -7.80
CA ALA A 296 15.29 2.12 -7.04
C ALA A 296 15.53 3.62 -7.26
N VAL A 297 15.48 4.08 -8.52
CA VAL A 297 15.62 5.52 -8.87
C VAL A 297 14.56 6.37 -8.18
N MET A 298 13.33 5.88 -8.02
CA MET A 298 12.28 6.64 -7.34
C MET A 298 12.44 6.71 -5.84
N VAL A 299 12.87 5.63 -5.21
CA VAL A 299 13.22 5.67 -3.80
C VAL A 299 14.31 6.73 -3.58
N VAL A 300 15.32 6.79 -4.46
CA VAL A 300 16.34 7.85 -4.48
C VAL A 300 15.73 9.25 -4.70
N GLY A 301 14.76 9.37 -5.62
CA GLY A 301 14.05 10.60 -5.93
C GLY A 301 13.25 11.19 -4.76
N LEU A 302 12.72 10.36 -3.87
CA LEU A 302 12.00 10.80 -2.66
C LEU A 302 12.94 11.18 -1.50
N VAL A 303 14.20 10.72 -1.52
CA VAL A 303 15.24 11.13 -0.55
C VAL A 303 15.63 12.56 -0.73
N LEU A 304 15.81 12.95 -2.00
CA LEU A 304 16.39 14.22 -2.36
C LEU A 304 15.63 15.40 -1.73
N PRO A 305 14.28 15.46 -1.77
CA PRO A 305 13.49 16.45 -1.05
C PRO A 305 13.72 16.45 0.47
N CYS A 306 13.78 15.29 1.11
CA CYS A 306 14.03 15.19 2.56
C CYS A 306 15.43 15.67 2.94
N ALA A 307 16.45 15.25 2.18
CA ALA A 307 17.84 15.68 2.35
C ALA A 307 17.98 17.19 2.15
N ILE A 308 17.28 17.76 1.16
CA ILE A 308 17.17 19.22 0.97
C ILE A 308 16.56 19.87 2.21
N GLY A 309 15.49 19.33 2.77
CA GLY A 309 14.89 19.84 4.01
C GLY A 309 15.85 19.86 5.20
N VAL A 310 16.62 18.78 5.39
CA VAL A 310 17.66 18.71 6.45
C VAL A 310 18.78 19.71 6.19
N ALA A 311 19.22 19.85 4.94
CA ALA A 311 20.23 20.83 4.55
C ALA A 311 19.74 22.26 4.77
N LEU A 312 18.49 22.57 4.41
CA LEU A 312 17.84 23.87 4.65
C LEU A 312 17.81 24.20 6.14
N LYS A 313 17.51 23.22 7.02
CA LYS A 313 17.58 23.44 8.48
C LYS A 313 18.98 23.83 8.93
N LYS A 314 20.01 23.20 8.38
CA LYS A 314 21.42 23.44 8.75
C LYS A 314 21.94 24.78 8.22
N PHE A 315 21.68 25.11 6.96
CA PHE A 315 22.27 26.27 6.28
C PHE A 315 21.38 27.52 6.33
N LEU A 316 20.06 27.36 6.38
CA LEU A 316 19.06 28.44 6.28
C LEU A 316 17.97 28.29 7.36
N PRO A 317 18.30 28.37 8.67
CA PRO A 317 17.38 28.06 9.76
C PRO A 317 16.13 28.97 9.77
N LYS A 318 16.25 30.22 9.29
CA LYS A 318 15.10 31.14 9.15
C LYS A 318 14.07 30.61 8.15
N VAL A 319 14.53 30.08 7.02
CA VAL A 319 13.69 29.50 5.96
C VAL A 319 13.06 28.21 6.47
N ALA A 320 13.85 27.32 7.08
CA ALA A 320 13.35 26.08 7.69
C ALA A 320 12.27 26.34 8.76
N GLY A 321 12.39 27.42 9.54
CA GLY A 321 11.36 27.83 10.50
C GLY A 321 10.02 28.21 9.85
N VAL A 322 10.04 28.82 8.66
CA VAL A 322 8.83 29.13 7.88
C VAL A 322 8.23 27.86 7.29
N LEU A 323 9.05 27.01 6.65
CA LEU A 323 8.59 25.73 6.08
C LEU A 323 7.98 24.81 7.16
N LYS A 324 8.58 24.77 8.35
CA LYS A 324 8.04 24.02 9.49
C LYS A 324 6.64 24.50 9.88
N LYS A 325 6.36 25.81 9.85
CA LYS A 325 5.02 26.35 10.10
C LYS A 325 4.02 25.97 9.00
N LEU A 326 4.51 25.77 7.77
CA LEU A 326 3.71 25.36 6.63
C LEU A 326 3.40 23.84 6.62
N LEU A 327 4.00 23.05 7.52
CA LEU A 327 3.79 21.60 7.60
C LEU A 327 2.30 21.24 7.76
N THR A 328 1.63 21.83 8.75
CA THR A 328 0.20 21.57 9.03
C THR A 328 -0.72 21.99 7.88
N PRO A 329 -0.68 23.23 7.36
CA PRO A 329 -1.58 23.62 6.27
C PRO A 329 -1.32 22.81 4.99
N VAL A 330 -0.07 22.49 4.65
CA VAL A 330 0.22 21.63 3.48
C VAL A 330 -0.35 20.22 3.68
N ALA A 331 -0.21 19.63 4.87
CA ALA A 331 -0.79 18.33 5.15
C ALA A 331 -2.32 18.34 5.05
N VAL A 332 -2.99 19.40 5.52
CA VAL A 332 -4.44 19.57 5.39
C VAL A 332 -4.86 19.68 3.93
N VAL A 333 -4.18 20.54 3.15
CA VAL A 333 -4.42 20.68 1.70
C VAL A 333 -4.21 19.34 0.99
N PHE A 334 -3.15 18.61 1.33
CA PHE A 334 -2.86 17.29 0.77
C PHE A 334 -4.01 16.30 1.05
N ILE A 335 -4.48 16.23 2.30
CA ILE A 335 -5.60 15.34 2.68
C ILE A 335 -6.88 15.71 1.93
N ILE A 336 -7.22 17.00 1.87
CA ILE A 336 -8.42 17.48 1.16
C ILE A 336 -8.32 17.16 -0.34
N PHE A 337 -7.19 17.46 -0.97
CA PHE A 337 -6.95 17.21 -2.39
C PHE A 337 -7.01 15.71 -2.72
N ALA A 338 -6.35 14.87 -1.92
CA ALA A 338 -6.38 13.41 -2.10
C ALA A 338 -7.79 12.83 -1.88
N SER A 339 -8.53 13.32 -0.88
CA SER A 339 -9.87 12.80 -0.56
C SER A 339 -10.96 13.28 -1.51
N THR A 340 -10.77 14.42 -2.19
CA THR A 340 -11.75 14.98 -3.14
C THR A 340 -11.35 14.65 -4.57
N PHE A 341 -10.41 15.42 -5.13
CA PHE A 341 -9.94 15.26 -6.50
C PHE A 341 -9.29 13.89 -6.74
N GLY A 342 -8.53 13.39 -5.77
CA GLY A 342 -7.93 12.05 -5.86
C GLY A 342 -8.97 10.93 -5.96
N VAL A 343 -10.04 10.99 -5.16
CA VAL A 343 -11.17 10.04 -5.22
C VAL A 343 -11.93 10.17 -6.55
N TYR A 344 -12.18 11.40 -7.01
CA TYR A 344 -12.84 11.63 -8.30
C TYR A 344 -12.07 11.00 -9.48
N VAL A 345 -10.76 11.26 -9.55
CA VAL A 345 -9.89 10.76 -10.62
C VAL A 345 -9.69 9.24 -10.53
N ASN A 346 -9.67 8.70 -9.32
CA ASN A 346 -9.40 7.29 -9.06
C ASN A 346 -10.63 6.51 -8.59
N PHE A 347 -11.83 6.92 -9.02
CA PHE A 347 -13.07 6.27 -8.57
C PHE A 347 -13.11 4.77 -8.93
N TYR A 348 -12.46 4.38 -10.02
CA TYR A 348 -12.31 2.99 -10.45
C TYR A 348 -11.70 2.07 -9.37
N ILE A 349 -10.83 2.60 -8.49
CA ILE A 349 -10.16 1.84 -7.42
C ILE A 349 -11.19 1.20 -6.48
N PHE A 350 -12.33 1.86 -6.27
CA PHE A 350 -13.37 1.37 -5.38
C PHE A 350 -14.08 0.13 -5.93
N TYR A 351 -14.07 -0.12 -7.24
CA TYR A 351 -14.59 -1.38 -7.80
C TYR A 351 -13.70 -2.57 -7.43
N TYR A 352 -12.39 -2.36 -7.36
CA TYR A 352 -11.43 -3.37 -6.88
C TYR A 352 -11.41 -3.54 -5.35
N PHE A 353 -12.19 -2.74 -4.62
CA PHE A 353 -12.27 -2.80 -3.17
C PHE A 353 -13.12 -3.98 -2.69
N THR A 354 -12.55 -5.17 -2.77
CA THR A 354 -13.18 -6.42 -2.31
C THR A 354 -13.06 -6.57 -0.79
N TRP A 355 -13.80 -7.53 -0.23
CA TRP A 355 -13.68 -7.89 1.19
C TRP A 355 -12.25 -8.33 1.56
N LYS A 356 -11.52 -8.98 0.64
CA LYS A 356 -10.11 -9.36 0.83
C LYS A 356 -9.22 -8.13 1.01
N VAL A 357 -9.41 -7.10 0.17
CA VAL A 357 -8.71 -5.81 0.27
C VAL A 357 -9.02 -5.11 1.59
N ALA A 358 -10.28 -5.12 2.03
CA ALA A 358 -10.66 -4.54 3.31
C ALA A 358 -9.98 -5.24 4.50
N ILE A 359 -9.97 -6.59 4.50
CA ILE A 359 -9.31 -7.38 5.55
C ILE A 359 -7.82 -7.08 5.59
N VAL A 360 -7.12 -7.11 4.45
CA VAL A 360 -5.69 -6.82 4.40
C VAL A 360 -5.39 -5.39 4.83
N GLY A 361 -6.19 -4.43 4.35
CA GLY A 361 -6.04 -3.01 4.68
C GLY A 361 -6.17 -2.73 6.18
N MET A 362 -6.94 -3.54 6.92
CA MET A 362 -6.97 -3.51 8.38
C MET A 362 -5.86 -4.36 9.00
N ALA A 363 -5.66 -5.58 8.54
CA ALA A 363 -4.77 -6.56 9.16
C ALA A 363 -3.33 -6.06 9.22
N LEU A 364 -2.81 -5.47 8.14
CA LEU A 364 -1.41 -5.04 8.09
C LEU A 364 -1.08 -3.98 9.17
N PRO A 365 -1.80 -2.83 9.27
CA PRO A 365 -1.57 -1.88 10.36
C PRO A 365 -1.81 -2.49 11.75
N TRP A 366 -2.85 -3.31 11.91
CA TRP A 366 -3.24 -3.85 13.23
C TRP A 366 -2.21 -4.83 13.77
N LEU A 367 -1.73 -5.74 12.92
CA LEU A 367 -0.63 -6.64 13.25
C LEU A 367 0.64 -5.84 13.55
N GLY A 368 0.85 -4.73 12.85
CA GLY A 368 1.92 -3.79 13.15
C GLY A 368 1.85 -3.17 14.54
N PHE A 369 0.71 -2.57 14.87
CA PHE A 369 0.48 -1.99 16.19
C PHE A 369 0.68 -3.05 17.29
N LEU A 370 0.10 -4.23 17.11
CA LEU A 370 0.21 -5.33 18.06
C LEU A 370 1.66 -5.77 18.24
N PHE A 371 2.38 -6.05 17.14
CA PHE A 371 3.76 -6.50 17.20
C PHE A 371 4.68 -5.45 17.83
N GLY A 372 4.56 -4.18 17.42
CA GLY A 372 5.35 -3.09 17.98
C GLY A 372 5.11 -2.92 19.49
N ALA A 373 3.85 -2.98 19.93
CA ALA A 373 3.50 -2.91 21.34
C ALA A 373 4.07 -4.10 22.13
N VAL A 374 3.87 -5.33 21.64
CA VAL A 374 4.36 -6.56 22.29
C VAL A 374 5.87 -6.53 22.42
N MET A 375 6.60 -6.22 21.35
CA MET A 375 8.06 -6.17 21.37
C MET A 375 8.60 -5.10 22.33
N ALA A 376 7.99 -3.91 22.35
CA ALA A 376 8.38 -2.86 23.29
C ALA A 376 8.12 -3.26 24.76
N VAL A 377 6.99 -3.92 25.04
CA VAL A 377 6.67 -4.45 26.38
C VAL A 377 7.64 -5.54 26.80
N LEU A 378 7.94 -6.51 25.92
CA LEU A 378 8.90 -7.58 26.18
C LEU A 378 10.31 -7.03 26.47
N CYS A 379 10.70 -5.96 25.78
CA CYS A 379 11.95 -5.25 26.05
C CYS A 379 11.87 -4.28 27.24
N LYS A 380 10.80 -4.31 28.04
CA LYS A 380 10.58 -3.51 29.25
C LYS A 380 10.73 -2.01 29.00
N ARG A 381 10.19 -1.52 27.88
CA ARG A 381 10.16 -0.09 27.55
C ARG A 381 9.10 0.64 28.38
N GLN A 382 9.27 1.95 28.53
CA GLN A 382 8.28 2.80 29.20
C GLN A 382 7.01 2.91 28.35
N PHE A 383 5.86 3.20 28.98
CA PHE A 383 4.56 3.22 28.30
C PHE A 383 4.54 4.19 27.12
N GLU A 384 5.19 5.34 27.25
CA GLU A 384 5.31 6.35 26.20
C GLU A 384 6.13 5.85 25.00
N GLU A 385 7.15 5.03 25.26
CA GLU A 385 7.96 4.38 24.23
C GLU A 385 7.21 3.22 23.57
N VAL A 386 6.41 2.46 24.34
CA VAL A 386 5.55 1.39 23.81
C VAL A 386 4.54 1.96 22.82
N ILE A 387 3.89 3.08 23.16
CA ILE A 387 2.96 3.78 22.25
C ILE A 387 3.69 4.21 20.97
N ALA A 388 4.88 4.83 21.11
CA ALA A 388 5.65 5.30 19.96
C ALA A 388 6.06 4.15 19.03
N VAL A 389 6.61 3.04 19.57
CA VAL A 389 7.04 1.89 18.77
C VAL A 389 5.85 1.16 18.12
N SER A 390 4.73 1.03 18.85
CA SER A 390 3.49 0.48 18.31
C SER A 390 3.01 1.27 17.10
N ILE A 391 2.80 2.58 17.27
CA ILE A 391 2.27 3.46 16.22
C ILE A 391 3.22 3.52 15.03
N GLU A 392 4.52 3.65 15.28
CA GLU A 392 5.54 3.68 14.24
C GLU A 392 5.56 2.39 13.42
N THR A 393 5.37 1.24 14.07
CA THR A 393 5.34 -0.05 13.36
C THR A 393 4.10 -0.15 12.45
N GLY A 394 2.91 0.20 12.96
CA GLY A 394 1.66 0.02 12.21
C GLY A 394 1.39 1.08 11.14
N ILE A 395 1.87 2.33 11.31
CA ILE A 395 1.65 3.39 10.33
C ILE A 395 2.75 3.37 9.27
N GLN A 396 2.37 2.93 8.07
CA GLN A 396 3.21 2.92 6.90
C GLN A 396 3.17 4.22 6.10
N ASN A 397 4.22 4.51 5.34
CA ASN A 397 4.26 5.65 4.42
C ASN A 397 3.52 5.34 3.12
N THR A 398 2.19 5.45 3.16
CA THR A 398 1.31 5.16 2.01
C THR A 398 1.56 6.07 0.82
N GLY A 399 1.91 7.34 1.05
CA GLY A 399 2.28 8.27 -0.02
C GLY A 399 3.51 7.81 -0.80
N LEU A 400 4.54 7.30 -0.10
CA LEU A 400 5.72 6.72 -0.74
C LEU A 400 5.36 5.48 -1.55
N ALA A 401 4.60 4.55 -0.98
CA ALA A 401 4.19 3.32 -1.67
C ALA A 401 3.43 3.63 -2.97
N ILE A 402 2.43 4.52 -2.90
CA ILE A 402 1.63 4.93 -4.06
C ILE A 402 2.52 5.63 -5.10
N GLY A 403 3.41 6.53 -4.67
CA GLY A 403 4.33 7.23 -5.57
C GLY A 403 5.31 6.30 -6.29
N VAL A 404 5.88 5.33 -5.58
CA VAL A 404 6.76 4.31 -6.14
C VAL A 404 6.02 3.48 -7.18
N VAL A 405 4.82 2.99 -6.86
CA VAL A 405 3.99 2.21 -7.80
C VAL A 405 3.61 3.02 -9.02
N LYS A 406 3.01 4.21 -8.84
CA LYS A 406 2.51 5.01 -9.96
C LYS A 406 3.61 5.45 -10.91
N PHE A 407 4.83 5.68 -10.43
CA PHE A 407 5.93 6.05 -11.31
C PHE A 407 6.61 4.83 -11.93
N ALA A 408 6.94 3.81 -11.12
CA ALA A 408 7.64 2.63 -11.65
C ALA A 408 6.76 1.86 -12.63
N LEU A 409 5.46 1.83 -12.37
CA LEU A 409 4.45 1.16 -13.19
C LEU A 409 3.62 2.10 -14.07
N GLN A 410 4.06 3.35 -14.27
CA GLN A 410 3.31 4.36 -15.02
C GLN A 410 2.96 3.91 -16.44
N LYS A 411 3.90 3.21 -17.10
CA LYS A 411 3.73 2.69 -18.46
C LYS A 411 3.12 1.29 -18.52
N PHE A 412 2.81 0.72 -17.36
CA PHE A 412 2.30 -0.65 -17.22
C PHE A 412 0.87 -0.59 -16.70
N SER A 413 -0.03 0.12 -17.39
CA SER A 413 -1.48 -0.02 -17.16
C SER A 413 -1.94 -1.34 -17.80
N PRO A 414 -2.84 -2.12 -17.18
CA PRO A 414 -3.59 -1.85 -15.94
C PRO A 414 -2.86 -2.22 -14.63
N LEU A 415 -1.67 -2.85 -14.69
CA LEU A 415 -0.94 -3.34 -13.52
C LEU A 415 -0.72 -2.25 -12.45
N GLY A 416 -0.19 -1.10 -12.86
CA GLY A 416 0.11 0.02 -11.95
C GLY A 416 -1.14 0.59 -11.28
N ASP A 417 -2.28 0.56 -11.96
CA ASP A 417 -3.54 1.08 -11.46
C ASP A 417 -4.15 0.15 -10.40
N ILE A 418 -4.10 -1.17 -10.63
CA ILE A 418 -4.59 -2.18 -9.69
C ILE A 418 -3.66 -2.26 -8.45
N THR A 419 -2.35 -2.14 -8.65
CA THR A 419 -1.35 -2.23 -7.56
C THR A 419 -1.54 -1.14 -6.50
N VAL A 420 -2.11 0.02 -6.85
CA VAL A 420 -2.35 1.14 -5.91
C VAL A 420 -3.55 0.90 -4.98
N VAL A 421 -4.45 -0.03 -5.31
CA VAL A 421 -5.68 -0.30 -4.55
C VAL A 421 -5.37 -0.63 -3.09
N VAL A 422 -4.42 -1.53 -2.82
CA VAL A 422 -4.10 -1.97 -1.46
C VAL A 422 -3.44 -0.87 -0.61
N PRO A 423 -2.41 -0.12 -1.09
CA PRO A 423 -1.89 1.04 -0.37
C PRO A 423 -2.96 2.08 -0.01
N VAL A 424 -3.93 2.33 -0.90
CA VAL A 424 -5.06 3.23 -0.62
C VAL A 424 -5.96 2.65 0.48
N ALA A 425 -6.28 1.36 0.41
CA ALA A 425 -7.06 0.69 1.46
C ALA A 425 -6.39 0.74 2.84
N VAL A 426 -5.07 0.50 2.88
CA VAL A 426 -4.28 0.66 4.11
C VAL A 426 -4.38 2.10 4.62
N ALA A 427 -4.22 3.10 3.75
CA ALA A 427 -4.29 4.52 4.12
C ALA A 427 -5.65 4.90 4.73
N THR A 428 -6.75 4.43 4.15
CA THR A 428 -8.11 4.78 4.58
C THR A 428 -8.54 4.03 5.84
N LEU A 429 -8.07 2.79 6.05
CA LEU A 429 -8.47 1.94 7.17
C LEU A 429 -7.56 2.08 8.41
N THR A 430 -6.31 2.56 8.26
CA THR A 430 -5.37 2.80 9.37
C THR A 430 -5.89 3.73 10.48
N PRO A 431 -6.61 4.84 10.20
CA PRO A 431 -7.11 5.74 11.24
C PRO A 431 -8.14 5.11 12.18
N ILE A 432 -8.89 4.10 11.74
CA ILE A 432 -9.98 3.48 12.51
C ILE A 432 -9.52 2.98 13.91
N PRO A 433 -8.52 2.09 14.03
CA PRO A 433 -8.03 1.63 15.33
C PRO A 433 -7.45 2.77 16.19
N LEU A 434 -6.85 3.79 15.57
CA LEU A 434 -6.25 4.92 16.28
C LEU A 434 -7.33 5.85 16.88
N LEU A 435 -8.42 6.07 16.14
CA LEU A 435 -9.60 6.78 16.63
C LEU A 435 -10.27 6.02 17.78
N LEU A 436 -10.39 4.69 17.67
CA LEU A 436 -10.89 3.85 18.76
C LEU A 436 -10.00 3.95 20.00
N ALA A 437 -8.67 3.86 19.83
CA ALA A 437 -7.72 4.02 20.93
C ALA A 437 -7.83 5.40 21.59
N LEU A 438 -7.99 6.47 20.79
CA LEU A 438 -8.21 7.82 21.29
C LEU A 438 -9.52 7.96 22.06
N LEU A 439 -10.61 7.36 21.56
CA LEU A 439 -11.90 7.33 22.24
C LEU A 439 -11.79 6.61 23.58
N CYS A 440 -11.19 5.42 23.61
CA CYS A 440 -10.94 4.66 24.84
C CYS A 440 -10.13 5.48 25.85
N LYS A 441 -9.05 6.13 25.41
CA LYS A 441 -8.24 7.03 26.24
C LYS A 441 -9.06 8.15 26.85
N ARG A 442 -9.85 8.87 26.03
CA ARG A 442 -10.72 9.97 26.48
C ARG A 442 -11.79 9.50 27.48
N LEU A 443 -12.38 8.33 27.26
CA LEU A 443 -13.36 7.74 28.17
C LEU A 443 -12.71 7.34 29.52
N TYR A 444 -11.51 6.77 29.47
CA TYR A 444 -10.75 6.42 30.67
C TYR A 444 -10.36 7.66 31.50
N GLU A 445 -9.85 8.70 30.85
CA GLU A 445 -9.51 9.98 31.50
C GLU A 445 -10.73 10.64 32.14
N ARG A 446 -11.88 10.65 31.45
CA ARG A 446 -13.15 11.16 32.01
C ARG A 446 -13.60 10.37 33.25
N ARG A 447 -13.56 9.03 33.19
CA ARG A 447 -13.91 8.18 34.35
C ARG A 447 -12.96 8.39 35.52
N ARG A 448 -11.66 8.51 35.26
CA ARG A 448 -10.65 8.78 36.30
C ARG A 448 -10.88 10.14 36.95
N LYS A 449 -11.17 11.18 36.16
CA LYS A 449 -11.44 12.53 36.67
C LYS A 449 -12.71 12.56 37.55
N SER A 450 -13.79 11.95 37.07
CA SER A 450 -15.03 11.80 37.85
C SER A 450 -14.83 11.01 39.15
N LYS A 451 -13.97 9.98 39.15
CA LYS A 451 -13.64 9.22 40.36
C LYS A 451 -12.81 10.03 41.36
N LEU A 452 -11.92 10.91 40.89
CA LEU A 452 -11.17 11.83 41.76
C LEU A 452 -12.11 12.89 42.37
N GLU A 453 -12.95 13.51 41.53
CA GLU A 453 -13.93 14.53 41.97
C GLU A 453 -14.99 13.95 42.94
N GLY A 454 -15.29 12.65 42.86
CA GLY A 454 -16.18 11.96 43.81
C GLY A 454 -15.52 11.53 45.13
N ILE A 455 -14.19 11.54 45.22
CA ILE A 455 -13.45 11.26 46.48
C ILE A 455 -13.29 12.55 47.31
N ASP A 456 -13.26 13.71 46.66
CA ASP A 456 -13.17 15.04 47.29
C ASP A 456 -14.57 15.65 47.60
N GLY A 457 -15.61 14.83 47.74
CA GLY A 457 -16.95 15.26 48.18
C GLY A 457 -16.92 15.91 49.58
N PRO A 458 -17.82 16.86 49.88
CA PRO A 458 -17.58 17.91 50.89
C PRO A 458 -17.32 17.33 52.27
N CYS A 459 -16.26 17.79 52.94
CA CYS A 459 -16.10 17.60 54.38
C CYS A 459 -17.36 18.13 55.07
N GLU A 460 -18.16 17.23 55.64
CA GLU A 460 -19.20 17.60 56.60
C GLU A 460 -18.54 18.36 57.75
N ASN A 461 -18.83 19.66 57.85
CA ASN A 461 -18.54 20.41 59.06
C ASN A 461 -19.43 19.84 60.18
N PRO A 462 -18.88 19.52 61.37
CA PRO A 462 -19.71 19.08 62.47
C PRO A 462 -20.65 20.21 62.90
N GLU A 463 -21.91 19.83 63.00
CA GLU A 463 -23.10 20.54 63.48
C GLU A 463 -22.86 21.78 64.36
N ASP A 464 -23.48 22.90 63.97
CA ASP A 464 -23.80 24.00 64.89
C ASP A 464 -25.31 24.29 64.80
N PRO A 465 -26.13 23.88 65.79
CA PRO A 465 -27.59 23.96 65.68
C PRO A 465 -28.14 25.16 66.43
N THR A 466 -28.20 26.35 65.82
CA THR A 466 -29.17 27.38 66.24
C THR A 466 -29.62 28.33 65.12
N ALA A 467 -30.84 28.09 64.65
CA ALA A 467 -31.94 29.06 64.50
C ALA A 467 -31.83 30.31 63.59
N SER A 468 -32.44 30.14 62.41
CA SER A 468 -33.50 30.97 61.80
C SER A 468 -33.20 32.26 61.00
N PRO A 469 -33.98 32.56 59.93
CA PRO A 469 -33.67 33.57 58.92
C PRO A 469 -34.62 34.79 58.95
N SER A 470 -34.12 35.98 58.58
CA SER A 470 -35.00 37.00 57.98
C SER A 470 -34.22 37.99 57.11
N SER A 471 -34.59 37.97 55.84
CA SER A 471 -34.29 38.95 54.79
C SER A 471 -34.71 40.38 55.14
N SER A 472 -33.94 41.38 54.70
CA SER A 472 -34.43 42.44 53.79
C SER A 472 -33.48 43.65 53.70
N ASN A 473 -33.51 44.29 52.51
CA ASN A 473 -33.11 45.67 52.22
C ASN A 473 -31.61 45.98 52.09
N LEU A 474 -31.13 46.86 51.22
CA LEU A 474 -31.59 47.50 49.98
C LEU A 474 -30.35 48.30 49.50
N LYS A 475 -30.20 48.51 48.20
CA LYS A 475 -29.15 49.30 47.51
C LYS A 475 -28.90 50.70 48.10
N MET A 476 -27.65 51.21 47.99
CA MET A 476 -27.30 52.45 47.25
C MET A 476 -25.79 52.83 47.29
N THR A 477 -25.13 52.77 46.11
CA THR A 477 -24.29 53.81 45.42
C THR A 477 -22.99 54.42 46.03
N PRO A 478 -22.09 55.07 45.22
CA PRO A 478 -20.65 54.73 45.14
C PRO A 478 -19.68 55.94 45.35
N ALA A 479 -18.36 55.73 45.26
CA ALA A 479 -17.40 56.84 45.10
C ALA A 479 -16.10 56.45 44.35
N ASN A 480 -15.72 57.35 43.44
CA ASN A 480 -14.54 57.45 42.56
C ASN A 480 -13.17 57.44 43.28
N SER A 481 -12.14 56.94 42.57
CA SER A 481 -10.89 57.71 42.33
C SER A 481 -9.97 57.08 41.25
N GLN A 482 -9.88 57.79 40.12
CA GLN A 482 -8.70 58.17 39.30
C GLN A 482 -7.45 57.23 39.18
N THR A 483 -7.20 56.86 37.91
CA THR A 483 -5.95 56.50 37.17
C THR A 483 -4.75 57.47 37.35
N PRO A 484 -3.52 57.31 36.73
CA PRO A 484 -2.99 56.30 35.76
C PRO A 484 -1.46 55.90 35.87
N LEU A 485 -0.99 55.09 34.87
CA LEU A 485 0.38 54.97 34.28
C LEU A 485 1.45 54.16 35.09
N SER A 486 2.35 53.33 34.53
CA SER A 486 2.93 53.21 33.18
C SER A 486 3.75 51.91 32.97
N ARG A 487 3.73 51.42 31.72
CA ARG A 487 4.78 50.86 30.83
C ARG A 487 5.94 49.94 31.30
N ASP A 488 6.07 48.88 30.48
CA ASP A 488 7.28 48.31 29.85
C ASP A 488 8.32 47.54 30.68
N LEU A 489 8.58 46.29 30.27
CA LEU A 489 9.89 45.88 29.73
C LEU A 489 9.88 44.44 29.18
N LYS A 490 10.02 44.35 27.85
CA LYS A 490 10.61 43.20 27.14
C LYS A 490 12.14 43.26 27.28
N LYS A 491 12.78 42.11 27.46
CA LYS A 491 13.98 41.71 26.71
C LYS A 491 14.03 40.20 26.60
#